data_AF-A0A6I6WN52-F1
#
_entry.id   AF-A0A6I6WN52-F1
#
_cell.length_a   1.000
_cell.length_b   1.000
_cell.length_c   1.000
_cell.angle_alpha   90.00
_cell.angle_beta   90.00
_cell.angle_gamma   90.00
#
_symmetry.space_group_name_H-M   'P 1'
#
loop_
_entity.id
_entity.type
_entity.pdbx_description
1 polymer ?
#
loop_
_entity_poly.entity_id
_entity_poly.type
_entity_poly.pdbx_seq_one_letter_code
_entity_poly.pdbx_strand_id
1 'polypeptide(L)'
;MIKPALRRGWRDRQTLQYGMAPAHAVLLGPVTDHTAALMDLMDGTRNMDQLQEEARRLGLGPHIPQQLTERLATAGLLDDATADREASAAISDRLRPDLASLSVVHHAPGSAVQRLATRRSARIQVRGAGRVGTTVAATLAAAGVGQVDVIDGGDVEPWDTAPGGLPPHSVGSRRDAAARTAVGQWRDGRNGNRARVGLVLITPRDGADAYAPDPRTAEPFMETGTPHLYGGVAEATGIVGPLVLPGITPCADCLMRGRTEREPSWPLLVGQWRTANRRRTGTPACDIALATTTAGILASYALSYIDGDGGCTSGYRLRLALPHLLPSTEQFTAHDECPCGAASVHAARTGSETAEPHATMTG
;
A
#
# COMPACT_ATOMS: atom_id res chain seq x y z
N MET A 1 -5.50 -24.74 -5.84
CA MET A 1 -6.78 -24.38 -6.51
C MET A 1 -6.52 -23.28 -7.52
N ILE A 2 -7.33 -23.17 -8.58
CA ILE A 2 -7.28 -22.01 -9.48
C ILE A 2 -7.86 -20.80 -8.76
N LYS A 3 -7.23 -19.64 -8.88
CA LYS A 3 -7.65 -18.40 -8.22
C LYS A 3 -9.05 -17.97 -8.69
N PRO A 4 -10.04 -17.90 -7.79
CA PRO A 4 -11.40 -17.49 -8.16
C PRO A 4 -11.52 -15.99 -8.45
N ALA A 5 -10.54 -15.20 -8.00
CA ALA A 5 -10.51 -13.75 -8.17
C ALA A 5 -10.31 -13.31 -9.64
N LEU A 6 -9.72 -14.18 -10.47
CA LEU A 6 -9.50 -13.89 -11.89
C LEU A 6 -10.66 -14.42 -12.73
N ARG A 7 -11.35 -13.50 -13.42
CA ARG A 7 -12.37 -13.87 -14.41
C ARG A 7 -11.73 -14.70 -15.52
N ARG A 8 -12.39 -15.77 -15.95
CA ARG A 8 -11.92 -16.65 -17.02
C ARG A 8 -12.80 -16.52 -18.26
N GLY A 9 -12.20 -16.50 -19.45
CA GLY A 9 -12.91 -16.55 -20.72
C GLY A 9 -12.04 -17.09 -21.85
N TRP A 10 -12.67 -17.70 -22.85
CA TRP A 10 -11.97 -18.09 -24.09
C TRP A 10 -11.72 -16.86 -24.96
N ARG A 11 -10.49 -16.70 -25.42
CA ARG A 11 -10.10 -15.66 -26.38
C ARG A 11 -10.22 -16.15 -27.82
N ASP A 12 -9.92 -17.44 -28.01
CA ASP A 12 -10.07 -18.19 -29.26
C ASP A 12 -10.34 -19.67 -28.92
N ARG A 13 -10.20 -20.59 -29.88
CA ARG A 13 -10.48 -22.03 -29.68
C ARG A 13 -9.49 -22.77 -28.78
N GLN A 14 -8.31 -22.21 -28.51
CA GLN A 14 -7.23 -22.88 -27.78
C GLN A 14 -6.60 -22.01 -26.68
N THR A 15 -7.01 -20.75 -26.56
CA THR A 15 -6.43 -19.81 -25.58
C THR A 15 -7.47 -19.35 -24.58
N LEU A 16 -7.20 -19.60 -23.29
CA LEU A 16 -7.93 -19.04 -22.17
C LEU A 16 -7.27 -17.73 -21.71
N GLN A 17 -8.09 -16.73 -21.43
CA GLN A 17 -7.68 -15.52 -20.72
C GLN A 17 -8.18 -15.58 -19.28
N TYR A 18 -7.28 -15.33 -18.34
CA TYR A 18 -7.55 -15.07 -16.95
C TYR A 18 -7.35 -13.58 -16.66
N GLY A 19 -8.27 -12.95 -15.93
CA GLY A 19 -8.24 -11.52 -15.65
C GLY A 19 -8.82 -10.65 -16.77
N MET A 20 -9.49 -9.57 -16.38
CA MET A 20 -10.09 -8.59 -17.32
C MET A 20 -9.25 -7.34 -17.52
N ALA A 21 -8.46 -6.95 -16.51
CA ALA A 21 -7.62 -5.76 -16.55
C ALA A 21 -6.22 -6.13 -17.06
N PRO A 22 -5.61 -5.36 -18.00
CA PRO A 22 -4.32 -5.71 -18.59
C PRO A 22 -3.20 -5.92 -17.57
N ALA A 23 -3.20 -5.19 -16.45
CA ALA A 23 -2.19 -5.28 -15.41
C ALA A 23 -2.07 -6.67 -14.76
N HIS A 24 -3.14 -7.48 -14.82
CA HIS A 24 -3.20 -8.81 -14.18
C HIS A 24 -3.71 -9.89 -15.12
N ALA A 25 -3.85 -9.59 -16.42
CA ALA A 25 -4.39 -10.53 -17.38
C ALA A 25 -3.31 -11.53 -17.81
N VAL A 26 -3.67 -12.80 -17.86
CA VAL A 26 -2.79 -13.92 -18.25
C VAL A 26 -3.44 -14.69 -19.38
N LEU A 27 -2.68 -14.97 -20.43
CA LEU A 27 -3.10 -15.84 -21.53
C LEU A 27 -2.50 -17.22 -21.35
N LEU A 28 -3.35 -18.24 -21.41
CA LEU A 28 -2.99 -19.64 -21.27
C LEU A 28 -3.44 -20.39 -22.53
N GLY A 29 -2.48 -20.71 -23.40
CA GLY A 29 -2.70 -21.50 -24.62
C GLY A 29 -1.44 -22.30 -25.02
N PRO A 30 -1.59 -23.43 -25.73
CA PRO A 30 -2.85 -24.07 -26.09
C PRO A 30 -3.50 -24.81 -24.89
N VAL A 31 -4.82 -24.89 -24.90
CA VAL A 31 -5.68 -25.62 -23.95
C VAL A 31 -6.76 -26.32 -24.76
N THR A 32 -6.89 -27.65 -24.59
CA THR A 32 -7.96 -28.44 -25.21
C THR A 32 -9.20 -28.46 -24.33
N ASP A 33 -10.37 -28.81 -24.89
CA ASP A 33 -11.61 -28.93 -24.12
C ASP A 33 -11.47 -29.90 -22.93
N HIS A 34 -10.79 -31.03 -23.12
CA HIS A 34 -10.50 -31.99 -22.05
C HIS A 34 -9.60 -31.40 -20.96
N THR A 35 -8.60 -30.59 -21.34
CA THR A 35 -7.73 -29.90 -20.37
C THR A 35 -8.52 -28.85 -19.60
N ALA A 36 -9.39 -28.09 -20.28
CA ALA A 36 -10.26 -27.11 -19.66
C ALA A 36 -11.25 -27.76 -18.67
N ALA A 37 -11.82 -28.91 -19.02
CA ALA A 37 -12.66 -29.70 -18.11
C ALA A 37 -11.88 -30.17 -16.86
N LEU A 38 -10.61 -30.59 -17.02
CA LEU A 38 -9.77 -30.90 -15.85
C LEU A 38 -9.50 -29.66 -14.99
N MET A 39 -9.27 -28.50 -15.60
CA MET A 39 -9.06 -27.23 -14.90
C MET A 39 -10.29 -26.83 -14.06
N ASP A 40 -11.52 -27.12 -14.52
CA ASP A 40 -12.75 -26.87 -13.75
C ASP A 40 -12.80 -27.66 -12.43
N LEU A 41 -12.09 -28.78 -12.34
CA LEU A 41 -12.01 -29.62 -11.14
C LEU A 41 -10.96 -29.15 -10.15
N MET A 42 -10.11 -28.18 -10.51
CA MET A 42 -9.03 -27.62 -9.68
C MET A 42 -9.54 -26.51 -8.74
N ASP A 43 -10.72 -26.69 -8.15
CA ASP A 43 -11.38 -25.77 -7.21
C ASP A 43 -10.81 -25.81 -5.78
N GLY A 44 -9.86 -26.73 -5.51
CA GLY A 44 -9.25 -26.91 -4.20
C GLY A 44 -9.86 -28.02 -3.34
N THR A 45 -10.92 -28.68 -3.81
CA THR A 45 -11.55 -29.82 -3.12
C THR A 45 -10.84 -31.15 -3.38
N ARG A 46 -9.99 -31.21 -4.41
CA ARG A 46 -9.30 -32.42 -4.86
C ARG A 46 -7.79 -32.36 -4.63
N ASN A 47 -7.21 -33.46 -4.20
CA ASN A 47 -5.75 -33.66 -4.14
C ASN A 47 -5.19 -34.15 -5.48
N MET A 48 -3.87 -34.30 -5.58
CA MET A 48 -3.21 -34.69 -6.83
C MET A 48 -3.62 -36.08 -7.32
N ASP A 49 -3.79 -37.05 -6.43
CA ASP A 49 -4.19 -38.42 -6.78
C ASP A 49 -5.61 -38.45 -7.39
N GLN A 50 -6.52 -37.67 -6.82
CA GLN A 50 -7.88 -37.50 -7.35
C GLN A 50 -7.88 -36.80 -8.72
N LEU A 51 -7.03 -35.78 -8.92
CA LEU A 51 -6.88 -35.12 -10.22
C LEU A 51 -6.31 -36.07 -11.29
N GLN A 52 -5.41 -36.98 -10.92
CA GLN A 52 -4.90 -38.02 -11.82
C GLN A 52 -5.95 -39.03 -12.23
N GLU A 53 -6.84 -39.42 -11.32
CA GLU A 53 -7.98 -40.28 -11.63
C GLU A 53 -8.97 -39.61 -12.59
N GLU A 54 -9.32 -38.34 -12.32
CA GLU A 54 -10.22 -37.58 -13.21
C GLU A 54 -9.60 -37.31 -14.59
N ALA A 55 -8.29 -37.04 -14.65
CA ALA A 55 -7.58 -36.90 -15.92
C ALA A 55 -7.66 -38.21 -16.75
N ARG A 56 -7.50 -39.37 -16.12
CA ARG A 56 -7.69 -40.67 -16.79
C ARG A 56 -9.11 -40.83 -17.33
N ARG A 57 -10.13 -40.45 -16.57
CA ARG A 57 -11.54 -40.49 -17.02
C ARG A 57 -11.82 -39.57 -18.20
N LEU A 58 -11.13 -38.42 -18.26
CA LEU A 58 -11.20 -37.46 -19.37
C LEU A 58 -10.31 -37.87 -20.57
N GLY A 59 -9.64 -39.03 -20.52
CA GLY A 59 -8.75 -39.49 -21.60
C GLY A 59 -7.42 -38.74 -21.70
N LEU A 60 -7.03 -38.02 -20.65
CA LEU A 60 -5.75 -37.30 -20.57
C LEU A 60 -4.63 -38.24 -20.07
N GLY A 61 -3.41 -37.96 -20.52
CA GLY A 61 -2.23 -38.71 -20.10
C GLY A 61 -1.92 -38.54 -18.60
N PRO A 62 -1.23 -39.51 -17.97
CA PRO A 62 -1.00 -39.53 -16.51
C PRO A 62 -0.14 -38.36 -16.00
N HIS A 63 0.63 -37.69 -16.87
CA HIS A 63 1.51 -36.59 -16.50
C HIS A 63 0.84 -35.22 -16.63
N ILE A 64 -0.32 -35.15 -17.30
CA ILE A 64 -1.02 -33.89 -17.59
C ILE A 64 -1.40 -33.11 -16.32
N PRO A 65 -1.95 -33.71 -15.24
CA PRO A 65 -2.29 -32.96 -14.02
C PRO A 65 -1.09 -32.24 -13.40
N GLN A 66 0.07 -32.90 -13.36
CA GLN A 66 1.27 -32.32 -12.78
C GLN A 66 1.81 -31.19 -13.67
N GLN A 67 1.94 -31.43 -14.98
CA GLN A 67 2.38 -30.42 -15.94
C GLN A 67 1.45 -29.20 -15.96
N LEU A 68 0.14 -29.43 -15.90
CA LEU A 68 -0.86 -28.38 -15.83
C LEU A 68 -0.74 -27.58 -14.53
N THR A 69 -0.54 -28.25 -13.39
CA THR A 69 -0.33 -27.59 -12.10
C THR A 69 0.91 -26.71 -12.12
N GLU A 70 2.04 -27.23 -12.62
CA GLU A 70 3.30 -26.48 -12.75
C GLU A 70 3.14 -25.27 -13.69
N ARG A 71 2.45 -25.46 -14.82
CA ARG A 71 2.16 -24.39 -15.78
C ARG A 71 1.27 -23.31 -15.18
N LEU A 72 0.21 -23.68 -14.45
CA LEU A 72 -0.70 -22.73 -13.79
C LEU A 72 -0.01 -22.02 -12.62
N ALA A 73 0.86 -22.70 -11.87
CA ALA A 73 1.67 -22.09 -10.81
C ALA A 73 2.64 -21.05 -11.38
N THR A 74 3.34 -21.40 -12.45
CA THR A 74 4.26 -20.50 -13.17
C THR A 74 3.52 -19.27 -13.72
N ALA A 75 2.30 -19.48 -14.21
CA ALA A 75 1.43 -18.41 -14.69
C ALA A 75 0.77 -17.59 -13.57
N GLY A 76 1.01 -17.91 -12.29
CA GLY A 76 0.44 -17.19 -11.14
C GLY A 76 -1.06 -17.40 -10.96
N LEU A 77 -1.63 -18.46 -11.53
CA LEU A 77 -3.07 -18.75 -11.55
C LEU A 77 -3.52 -19.68 -10.42
N LEU A 78 -2.59 -20.26 -9.66
CA LEU A 78 -2.89 -21.15 -8.54
C LEU A 78 -2.74 -20.48 -7.18
N ASP A 79 -3.61 -20.87 -6.26
CA ASP A 79 -3.50 -20.60 -4.83
C ASP A 79 -3.45 -21.90 -4.01
N ASP A 80 -3.01 -21.78 -2.76
CA ASP A 80 -2.95 -22.87 -1.80
C ASP A 80 -4.32 -23.06 -1.13
N ALA A 81 -5.01 -24.14 -1.51
CA ALA A 81 -6.34 -24.46 -0.99
C ALA A 81 -6.34 -24.86 0.50
N THR A 82 -5.21 -25.33 1.04
CA THR A 82 -5.11 -25.65 2.47
C THR A 82 -4.96 -24.38 3.29
N ALA A 83 -4.04 -23.50 2.90
CA ALA A 83 -3.87 -22.19 3.53
C ALA A 83 -5.15 -21.35 3.43
N ASP A 84 -5.84 -21.35 2.28
CA ASP A 84 -7.09 -20.61 2.10
C ASP A 84 -8.22 -21.09 3.02
N ARG A 85 -8.35 -22.42 3.23
CA ARG A 85 -9.34 -22.98 4.18
C ARG A 85 -9.05 -22.62 5.63
N GLU A 86 -7.80 -22.75 6.05
CA GLU A 86 -7.37 -22.38 7.40
C GLU A 86 -7.56 -20.88 7.64
N ALA A 87 -7.18 -20.07 6.65
CA ALA A 87 -7.34 -18.62 6.68
C ALA A 87 -8.81 -18.20 6.72
N SER A 88 -9.67 -18.83 5.92
CA SER A 88 -11.12 -18.56 5.90
C SER A 88 -11.79 -18.78 7.25
N ALA A 89 -11.26 -19.67 8.10
CA ALA A 89 -11.77 -19.86 9.46
C ALA A 89 -11.30 -18.75 10.44
N ALA A 90 -10.17 -18.09 10.15
CA ALA A 90 -9.52 -17.12 11.03
C ALA A 90 -9.67 -15.65 10.57
N ILE A 91 -10.12 -15.43 9.34
CA ILE A 91 -10.31 -14.13 8.70
C ILE A 91 -11.80 -13.79 8.69
N SER A 92 -12.13 -12.56 9.10
CA SER A 92 -13.50 -12.04 9.03
C SER A 92 -13.98 -11.98 7.58
N ASP A 93 -15.26 -12.33 7.35
CA ASP A 93 -15.86 -12.32 6.01
C ASP A 93 -15.71 -10.99 5.27
N ARG A 94 -15.59 -9.89 6.02
CA ARG A 94 -15.34 -8.55 5.46
C ARG A 94 -14.04 -8.42 4.67
N LEU A 95 -13.02 -9.23 5.00
CA LEU A 95 -11.69 -9.19 4.37
C LEU A 95 -11.55 -10.18 3.21
N ARG A 96 -12.59 -10.96 2.88
CA ARG A 96 -12.53 -11.88 1.73
C ARG A 96 -12.24 -11.15 0.40
N PRO A 97 -12.80 -9.95 0.12
CA PRO A 97 -12.42 -9.20 -1.07
C PRO A 97 -10.95 -8.78 -1.08
N ASP A 98 -10.41 -8.35 0.07
CA ASP A 98 -9.00 -8.00 0.22
C ASP A 98 -8.09 -9.21 0.00
N LEU A 99 -8.45 -10.38 0.56
CA LEU A 99 -7.73 -11.64 0.33
C LEU A 99 -7.72 -12.00 -1.15
N ALA A 100 -8.86 -11.89 -1.83
CA ALA A 100 -8.99 -12.14 -3.26
C ALA A 100 -8.15 -11.16 -4.11
N SER A 101 -8.10 -9.88 -3.73
CA SER A 101 -7.24 -8.90 -4.39
C SER A 101 -5.75 -9.21 -4.17
N LEU A 102 -5.38 -9.60 -2.94
CA LEU A 102 -4.00 -9.96 -2.60
C LEU A 102 -3.52 -11.20 -3.38
N SER A 103 -4.38 -12.18 -3.64
CA SER A 103 -4.00 -13.35 -4.45
C SER A 103 -3.80 -13.01 -5.93
N VAL A 104 -4.44 -11.95 -6.42
CA VAL A 104 -4.19 -11.43 -7.78
C VAL A 104 -2.87 -10.68 -7.87
N VAL A 105 -2.58 -9.82 -6.88
CA VAL A 105 -1.37 -8.99 -6.86
C VAL A 105 -0.12 -9.80 -6.52
N HIS A 106 -0.23 -10.78 -5.62
CA HIS A 106 0.87 -11.65 -5.23
C HIS A 106 0.64 -13.05 -5.80
N HIS A 107 1.45 -13.39 -6.81
CA HIS A 107 1.18 -14.55 -7.64
C HIS A 107 1.45 -15.90 -6.95
N ALA A 108 2.31 -15.93 -5.94
CA ALA A 108 2.71 -17.17 -5.27
C ALA A 108 1.56 -17.80 -4.46
N PRO A 109 1.37 -19.13 -4.49
CA PRO A 109 0.37 -19.79 -3.67
C PRO A 109 0.53 -19.48 -2.17
N GLY A 110 -0.55 -19.15 -1.48
CA GLY A 110 -0.56 -18.85 -0.04
C GLY A 110 -0.04 -17.46 0.35
N SER A 111 0.51 -16.67 -0.59
CA SER A 111 1.05 -15.35 -0.25
C SER A 111 -0.02 -14.39 0.26
N ALA A 112 -1.26 -14.46 -0.27
CA ALA A 112 -2.34 -13.58 0.15
C ALA A 112 -2.67 -13.73 1.65
N VAL A 113 -2.75 -14.97 2.13
CA VAL A 113 -2.96 -15.31 3.54
C VAL A 113 -1.80 -14.80 4.39
N GLN A 114 -0.55 -15.01 3.92
CA GLN A 114 0.63 -14.54 4.63
C GLN A 114 0.67 -13.01 4.77
N ARG A 115 0.24 -12.26 3.75
CA ARG A 115 0.15 -10.80 3.80
C ARG A 115 -0.92 -10.32 4.77
N LEU A 116 -2.11 -10.92 4.77
CA LEU A 116 -3.13 -10.60 5.78
C LEU A 116 -2.66 -10.92 7.21
N ALA A 117 -1.95 -12.02 7.41
CA ALA A 117 -1.34 -12.34 8.70
C ALA A 117 -0.29 -11.28 9.10
N THR A 118 0.51 -10.80 8.14
CA THR A 118 1.49 -9.73 8.35
C THR A 118 0.78 -8.44 8.76
N ARG A 119 -0.24 -8.00 8.01
CA ARG A 119 -1.07 -6.84 8.36
C ARG A 119 -1.68 -6.95 9.75
N ARG A 120 -2.23 -8.11 10.12
CA ARG A 120 -2.81 -8.38 11.45
C ARG A 120 -1.79 -8.27 12.59
N SER A 121 -0.52 -8.52 12.32
CA SER A 121 0.58 -8.34 13.28
C SER A 121 1.16 -6.92 13.31
N ALA A 122 0.85 -6.10 12.30
CA ALA A 122 1.42 -4.77 12.14
C ALA A 122 0.78 -3.73 13.06
N ARG A 123 1.60 -2.74 13.45
CA ARG A 123 1.18 -1.56 14.19
C ARG A 123 1.59 -0.30 13.43
N ILE A 124 0.61 0.53 13.10
CA ILE A 124 0.78 1.82 12.42
C ILE A 124 0.37 2.94 13.36
N GLN A 125 1.16 4.01 13.39
CA GLN A 125 0.78 5.25 14.04
C GLN A 125 0.39 6.28 12.98
N VAL A 126 -0.72 7.00 13.16
CA VAL A 126 -1.14 8.11 12.31
C VAL A 126 -1.08 9.39 13.13
N ARG A 127 -0.26 10.35 12.69
CA ARG A 127 -0.10 11.66 13.33
C ARG A 127 -0.90 12.72 12.58
N GLY A 128 -1.97 13.18 13.23
CA GLY A 128 -2.97 14.09 12.68
C GLY A 128 -4.28 13.38 12.38
N ALA A 129 -5.38 13.89 12.92
CA ALA A 129 -6.73 13.34 12.84
C ALA A 129 -7.67 14.26 12.04
N GLY A 130 -7.17 14.87 10.96
CA GLY A 130 -8.00 15.61 10.00
C GLY A 130 -8.71 14.68 9.01
N ARG A 131 -9.25 15.26 7.92
CA ARG A 131 -9.95 14.50 6.87
C ARG A 131 -9.11 13.37 6.29
N VAL A 132 -7.83 13.61 6.01
CA VAL A 132 -6.93 12.57 5.47
C VAL A 132 -6.56 11.55 6.55
N GLY A 133 -6.10 12.02 7.71
CA GLY A 133 -5.55 11.19 8.78
C GLY A 133 -6.54 10.19 9.39
N THR A 134 -7.77 10.63 9.69
CA THR A 134 -8.76 9.71 10.26
C THR A 134 -9.27 8.73 9.21
N THR A 135 -9.44 9.19 7.96
CA THR A 135 -9.86 8.32 6.84
C THR A 135 -8.83 7.23 6.56
N VAL A 136 -7.55 7.58 6.45
CA VAL A 136 -6.48 6.58 6.23
C VAL A 136 -6.40 5.62 7.42
N ALA A 137 -6.55 6.11 8.65
CA ALA A 137 -6.51 5.25 9.83
C ALA A 137 -7.66 4.22 9.85
N ALA A 138 -8.87 4.67 9.52
CA ALA A 138 -10.04 3.79 9.41
C ALA A 138 -9.89 2.79 8.26
N THR A 139 -9.40 3.22 7.10
CA THR A 139 -9.13 2.34 5.95
C THR A 139 -8.10 1.26 6.30
N LEU A 140 -7.02 1.60 7.00
CA LEU A 140 -5.99 0.64 7.41
C LEU A 140 -6.54 -0.40 8.39
N ALA A 141 -7.35 0.02 9.37
CA ALA A 141 -8.02 -0.90 10.28
C ALA A 141 -9.03 -1.80 9.54
N ALA A 142 -9.78 -1.22 8.59
CA ALA A 142 -10.71 -1.96 7.74
C ALA A 142 -10.00 -3.01 6.88
N ALA A 143 -8.80 -2.70 6.38
CA ALA A 143 -7.93 -3.57 5.58
C ALA A 143 -7.16 -4.63 6.39
N GLY A 144 -7.45 -4.77 7.68
CA GLY A 144 -6.93 -5.83 8.54
C GLY A 144 -5.63 -5.51 9.28
N VAL A 145 -5.19 -4.24 9.30
CA VAL A 145 -4.05 -3.84 10.14
C VAL A 145 -4.39 -4.03 11.61
N GLY A 146 -3.52 -4.76 12.34
CA GLY A 146 -3.79 -5.20 13.70
C GLY A 146 -3.97 -4.07 14.72
N GLN A 147 -3.14 -3.03 14.61
CA GLN A 147 -3.24 -1.86 15.47
C GLN A 147 -2.97 -0.56 14.69
N VAL A 148 -3.93 0.36 14.74
CA VAL A 148 -3.79 1.70 14.18
C VAL A 148 -4.01 2.71 15.31
N ASP A 149 -2.94 3.39 15.71
CA ASP A 149 -2.97 4.40 16.77
C ASP A 149 -3.04 5.79 16.15
N VAL A 150 -4.07 6.57 16.46
CA VAL A 150 -4.19 7.96 16.01
C VAL A 150 -3.74 8.90 17.11
N ILE A 151 -2.80 9.79 16.79
CA ILE A 151 -2.27 10.82 17.67
C ILE A 151 -2.60 12.18 17.08
N ASP A 152 -3.34 12.98 17.82
CA ASP A 152 -3.61 14.38 17.51
C ASP A 152 -3.92 15.14 18.82
N GLY A 153 -3.91 16.46 18.78
CA GLY A 153 -4.31 17.34 19.87
C GLY A 153 -5.41 18.31 19.46
N GLY A 154 -6.18 18.82 20.43
CA GLY A 154 -7.32 19.72 20.22
C GLY A 154 -8.62 18.99 19.89
N ASP A 155 -9.64 19.78 19.54
CA ASP A 155 -11.01 19.27 19.36
C ASP A 155 -11.41 19.19 17.88
N VAL A 156 -12.46 18.40 17.61
CA VAL A 156 -13.01 18.20 16.26
C VAL A 156 -13.77 19.45 15.85
N GLU A 157 -13.36 20.03 14.73
CA GLU A 157 -14.06 21.13 14.09
C GLU A 157 -15.06 20.61 13.03
N PRO A 158 -16.10 21.38 12.67
CA PRO A 158 -17.05 20.97 11.63
C PRO A 158 -16.38 20.58 10.31
N TRP A 159 -15.31 21.28 9.93
CA TRP A 159 -14.55 21.01 8.72
C TRP A 159 -13.54 19.87 8.85
N ASP A 160 -13.35 19.24 10.02
CA ASP A 160 -12.54 18.03 10.14
C ASP A 160 -13.35 16.77 9.75
N THR A 161 -14.67 16.89 9.66
CA THR A 161 -15.58 15.77 9.40
C THR A 161 -15.51 15.28 7.95
N ALA A 162 -15.60 13.97 7.76
CA ALA A 162 -15.49 13.34 6.44
C ALA A 162 -16.13 11.95 6.39
N PRO A 163 -16.66 11.50 5.23
CA PRO A 163 -17.00 10.10 5.01
C PRO A 163 -15.77 9.21 5.26
N GLY A 164 -15.95 8.10 5.97
CA GLY A 164 -14.85 7.22 6.36
C GLY A 164 -13.87 7.82 7.40
N GLY A 165 -14.07 9.07 7.80
CA GLY A 165 -13.26 9.78 8.80
C GLY A 165 -14.06 10.12 10.06
N LEU A 166 -13.88 11.33 10.58
CA LEU A 166 -14.61 11.81 11.75
C LEU A 166 -16.08 12.10 11.40
N PRO A 167 -17.06 11.56 12.15
CA PRO A 167 -18.47 11.80 11.86
C PRO A 167 -18.92 13.18 12.38
N PRO A 168 -19.97 13.79 11.79
CA PRO A 168 -20.47 15.11 12.22
C PRO A 168 -20.84 15.22 13.70
N HIS A 169 -21.34 14.15 14.32
CA HIS A 169 -21.70 14.14 15.74
C HIS A 169 -20.49 14.18 16.69
N SER A 170 -19.26 14.07 16.18
CA SER A 170 -18.04 14.14 16.99
C SER A 170 -17.51 15.57 17.19
N VAL A 171 -18.11 16.57 16.54
CA VAL A 171 -17.73 17.99 16.66
C VAL A 171 -17.72 18.42 18.13
N GLY A 172 -16.66 19.13 18.54
CA GLY A 172 -16.42 19.56 19.91
C GLY A 172 -15.83 18.49 20.85
N SER A 173 -15.73 17.23 20.41
CA SER A 173 -15.01 16.20 21.15
C SER A 173 -13.51 16.28 20.90
N ARG A 174 -12.71 15.71 21.78
CA ARG A 174 -11.27 15.53 21.54
C ARG A 174 -11.00 14.74 20.26
N ARG A 175 -10.20 15.30 19.34
CA ARG A 175 -9.93 14.72 18.01
C ARG A 175 -9.37 13.31 18.08
N ASP A 176 -8.38 13.10 18.94
CA ASP A 176 -7.75 11.79 19.11
C ASP A 176 -8.71 10.73 19.65
N ALA A 177 -9.61 11.11 20.57
CA ALA A 177 -10.63 10.22 21.10
C ALA A 177 -11.69 9.87 20.04
N ALA A 178 -12.18 10.88 19.31
CA ALA A 178 -13.14 10.67 18.23
C ALA A 178 -12.56 9.79 17.11
N ALA A 179 -11.30 10.01 16.73
CA ALA A 179 -10.61 9.19 15.73
C ALA A 179 -10.43 7.74 16.23
N ARG A 180 -10.03 7.53 17.49
CA ARG A 180 -9.96 6.19 18.09
C ARG A 180 -11.30 5.46 18.04
N THR A 181 -12.41 6.16 18.29
CA THR A 181 -13.75 5.59 18.18
C THR A 181 -14.08 5.21 16.73
N ALA A 182 -13.80 6.08 15.76
CA ALA A 182 -14.03 5.81 14.33
C ALA A 182 -13.21 4.60 13.83
N VAL A 183 -11.93 4.54 14.19
CA VAL A 183 -11.04 3.40 13.87
C VAL A 183 -11.47 2.12 14.58
N GLY A 184 -11.94 2.24 15.83
CA GLY A 184 -12.34 1.11 16.67
C GLY A 184 -13.48 0.27 16.09
N GLN A 185 -14.36 0.87 15.28
CA GLN A 185 -15.47 0.18 14.60
C GLN A 185 -15.00 -0.87 13.60
N TRP A 186 -13.75 -0.77 13.14
CA TRP A 186 -13.16 -1.65 12.12
C TRP A 186 -12.20 -2.68 12.70
N ARG A 187 -12.13 -2.87 14.01
CA ARG A 187 -11.20 -3.81 14.64
C ARG A 187 -11.82 -5.20 14.80
N ASP A 188 -11.18 -6.23 14.25
CA ASP A 188 -11.52 -7.64 14.54
C ASP A 188 -10.89 -8.05 15.87
N GLY A 189 -11.56 -7.69 16.97
CA GLY A 189 -11.17 -8.07 18.32
C GLY A 189 -10.04 -7.25 18.95
N ARG A 190 -9.71 -7.59 20.19
CA ARG A 190 -8.67 -6.93 20.98
C ARG A 190 -7.34 -7.63 20.77
N ASN A 191 -6.53 -7.14 19.83
CA ASN A 191 -5.12 -7.51 19.79
C ASN A 191 -4.39 -6.77 20.93
N GLY A 192 -3.99 -7.51 21.96
CA GLY A 192 -3.24 -7.01 23.12
C GLY A 192 -1.72 -6.90 22.87
N ASN A 193 -1.28 -6.99 21.61
CA ASN A 193 0.14 -7.09 21.31
C ASN A 193 0.80 -5.71 21.40
N ARG A 194 1.82 -5.57 22.26
CA ARG A 194 2.67 -4.38 22.36
C ARG A 194 3.71 -4.34 21.23
N ALA A 195 3.28 -4.58 19.99
CA ALA A 195 4.17 -4.52 18.85
C ALA A 195 4.82 -3.12 18.76
N ARG A 196 6.08 -3.07 18.36
CA ARG A 196 6.75 -1.81 18.02
C ARG A 196 6.01 -1.18 16.84
N VAL A 197 5.93 0.15 16.80
CA VAL A 197 5.37 0.86 15.64
C VAL A 197 6.24 0.56 14.42
N GLY A 198 5.66 -0.08 13.40
CA GLY A 198 6.34 -0.48 12.18
C GLY A 198 6.32 0.59 11.09
N LEU A 199 5.37 1.52 11.15
CA LEU A 199 5.23 2.63 10.22
C LEU A 199 4.51 3.81 10.90
N VAL A 200 4.95 5.03 10.61
CA VAL A 200 4.26 6.25 11.01
C VAL A 200 3.73 7.00 9.78
N LEU A 201 2.45 7.31 9.75
CA LEU A 201 1.87 8.22 8.75
C LEU A 201 1.83 9.63 9.34
N ILE A 202 2.42 10.59 8.63
CA ILE A 202 2.44 11.99 9.02
C ILE A 202 1.43 12.73 8.14
N THR A 203 0.27 13.03 8.73
CA THR A 203 -0.90 13.60 8.05
C THR A 203 -1.30 14.94 8.65
N PRO A 204 -0.52 16.01 8.43
CA PRO A 204 -0.80 17.33 8.99
C PRO A 204 -2.13 17.88 8.44
N ARG A 205 -2.91 18.55 9.30
CA ARG A 205 -4.23 19.07 8.92
C ARG A 205 -4.19 20.21 7.91
N ASP A 206 -3.13 21.00 7.93
CA ASP A 206 -2.94 22.15 7.05
C ASP A 206 -2.17 21.82 5.77
N GLY A 207 -1.73 20.57 5.61
CA GLY A 207 -0.97 20.07 4.46
C GLY A 207 0.47 20.56 4.37
N ALA A 208 0.89 21.52 5.21
CA ALA A 208 2.20 22.17 5.06
C ALA A 208 3.33 21.17 5.25
N ASP A 209 3.30 20.35 6.30
CA ASP A 209 4.35 19.34 6.54
C ASP A 209 4.25 18.12 5.61
N ALA A 210 3.16 17.97 4.85
CA ALA A 210 3.09 16.99 3.77
C ALA A 210 3.80 17.52 2.50
N TYR A 211 3.67 18.84 2.24
CA TYR A 211 4.30 19.49 1.09
C TYR A 211 5.77 19.89 1.34
N ALA A 212 6.10 20.34 2.54
CA ALA A 212 7.43 20.71 2.96
C ALA A 212 7.66 20.12 4.35
N PRO A 213 8.07 18.83 4.44
CA PRO A 213 8.35 18.18 5.72
C PRO A 213 9.28 19.00 6.62
N ASP A 214 8.94 19.13 7.91
CA ASP A 214 9.84 19.72 8.92
C ASP A 214 10.80 18.63 9.43
N PRO A 215 12.12 18.77 9.24
CA PRO A 215 13.09 17.79 9.76
C PRO A 215 12.94 17.52 11.26
N ARG A 216 12.53 18.52 12.05
CA ARG A 216 12.38 18.39 13.51
C ARG A 216 11.21 17.51 13.92
N THR A 217 10.14 17.47 13.11
CA THR A 217 8.99 16.59 13.43
C THR A 217 9.32 15.13 13.13
N ALA A 218 10.28 14.90 12.24
CA ALA A 218 10.77 13.58 11.84
C ALA A 218 11.93 13.06 12.71
N GLU A 219 12.64 13.95 13.41
CA GLU A 219 13.84 13.64 14.21
C GLU A 219 13.65 12.41 15.13
N PRO A 220 12.58 12.28 15.94
CA PRO A 220 12.40 11.10 16.78
C PRO A 220 12.30 9.79 15.99
N PHE A 221 11.76 9.82 14.76
CA PHE A 221 11.66 8.63 13.92
C PHE A 221 12.97 8.30 13.23
N MET A 222 13.74 9.32 12.89
CA MET A 222 15.09 9.14 12.34
C MET A 222 15.99 8.48 13.39
N GLU A 223 15.96 8.96 14.63
CA GLU A 223 16.71 8.40 15.76
C GLU A 223 16.35 6.94 16.05
N THR A 224 15.04 6.60 16.04
CA THR A 224 14.58 5.24 16.31
C THR A 224 14.57 4.31 15.09
N GLY A 225 15.01 4.80 13.92
CA GLY A 225 14.97 4.06 12.66
C GLY A 225 13.55 3.66 12.24
N THR A 226 12.54 4.45 12.61
CA THR A 226 11.14 4.15 12.32
C THR A 226 10.74 4.69 10.94
N PRO A 227 10.29 3.80 10.03
CA PRO A 227 9.75 4.19 8.73
C PRO A 227 8.61 5.18 8.88
N HIS A 228 8.57 6.20 8.04
CA HIS A 228 7.48 7.17 8.06
C HIS A 228 7.12 7.68 6.66
N LEU A 229 5.83 7.87 6.43
CA LEU A 229 5.24 8.25 5.16
C LEU A 229 4.45 9.55 5.33
N TYR A 230 4.74 10.53 4.48
CA TYR A 230 4.00 11.79 4.46
C TYR A 230 2.76 11.68 3.58
N GLY A 231 1.68 12.32 3.99
CA GLY A 231 0.53 12.50 3.13
C GLY A 231 -0.42 13.57 3.63
N GLY A 232 -1.12 14.25 2.75
CA GLY A 232 -2.00 15.34 3.15
C GLY A 232 -2.49 16.15 1.97
N VAL A 233 -3.31 17.15 2.26
CA VAL A 233 -3.77 18.09 1.24
C VAL A 233 -3.21 19.46 1.57
N ALA A 234 -2.34 19.96 0.70
CA ALA A 234 -1.88 21.34 0.73
C ALA A 234 -2.72 22.13 -0.28
N GLU A 235 -3.57 23.01 0.23
CA GLU A 235 -4.49 23.82 -0.57
C GLU A 235 -5.42 22.95 -1.44
N ALA A 236 -5.24 22.98 -2.76
CA ALA A 236 -5.99 22.18 -3.74
C ALA A 236 -5.17 21.01 -4.31
N THR A 237 -4.08 20.63 -3.64
CA THR A 237 -3.15 19.58 -4.07
C THR A 237 -3.03 18.48 -3.02
N GLY A 238 -3.42 17.26 -3.40
CA GLY A 238 -3.21 16.05 -2.62
C GLY A 238 -1.78 15.57 -2.78
N ILE A 239 -1.14 15.18 -1.69
CA ILE A 239 0.26 14.81 -1.61
C ILE A 239 0.37 13.46 -0.92
N VAL A 240 1.12 12.53 -1.52
CA VAL A 240 1.48 11.25 -0.91
C VAL A 240 2.95 10.99 -1.17
N GLY A 241 3.71 10.72 -0.11
CA GLY A 241 5.14 10.52 -0.16
C GLY A 241 5.96 11.76 0.20
N PRO A 242 7.27 11.58 0.43
CA PRO A 242 7.98 10.30 0.29
C PRO A 242 7.75 9.34 1.46
N LEU A 243 7.99 8.04 1.22
CA LEU A 243 8.28 7.09 2.29
C LEU A 243 9.75 7.23 2.66
N VAL A 244 9.98 7.64 3.90
CA VAL A 244 11.31 7.74 4.50
C VAL A 244 11.61 6.44 5.23
N LEU A 245 12.67 5.77 4.77
CA LEU A 245 13.35 4.68 5.44
C LEU A 245 14.66 5.27 5.97
N PRO A 246 14.77 5.55 7.29
CA PRO A 246 15.96 6.18 7.85
C PRO A 246 17.24 5.44 7.46
N GLY A 247 18.27 6.17 7.00
CA GLY A 247 19.51 5.57 6.50
C GLY A 247 19.49 5.13 5.04
N ILE A 248 18.31 4.98 4.42
CA ILE A 248 18.17 4.32 3.11
C ILE A 248 17.59 5.28 2.06
N THR A 249 16.48 5.96 2.37
CA THR A 249 15.81 6.86 1.42
C THR A 249 15.95 8.33 1.82
N PRO A 250 15.74 9.29 0.89
CA PRO A 250 15.81 10.72 1.19
C PRO A 250 14.87 11.09 2.34
N CYS A 251 15.41 11.72 3.38
CA CYS A 251 14.65 12.19 4.54
C CYS A 251 14.19 13.64 4.36
N ALA A 252 13.40 14.16 5.31
CA ALA A 252 12.94 15.54 5.31
C ALA A 252 14.08 16.57 5.17
N ASP A 253 15.25 16.32 5.77
CA ASP A 253 16.42 17.20 5.65
C ASP A 253 17.06 17.13 4.24
N CYS A 254 17.12 15.95 3.62
CA CYS A 254 17.54 15.83 2.20
C CYS A 254 16.64 16.67 1.28
N LEU A 255 15.32 16.56 1.49
CA LEU A 255 14.32 17.32 0.73
C LEU A 255 14.49 18.83 0.96
N MET A 256 14.72 19.24 2.21
CA MET A 256 14.91 20.63 2.59
C MET A 256 16.15 21.22 1.90
N ARG A 257 17.29 20.53 1.98
CA ARG A 257 18.57 20.95 1.40
C ARG A 257 18.52 20.98 -0.12
N GLY A 258 18.12 19.87 -0.76
CA GLY A 258 18.05 19.78 -2.21
C GLY A 258 17.08 20.78 -2.84
N ARG A 259 16.02 21.16 -2.12
CA ARG A 259 15.14 22.25 -2.56
C ARG A 259 15.77 23.64 -2.34
N THR A 260 16.51 23.83 -1.25
CA THR A 260 17.22 25.08 -0.97
C THR A 260 18.33 25.36 -1.99
N GLU A 261 19.03 24.34 -2.49
CA GLU A 261 20.02 24.50 -3.56
C GLU A 261 19.37 25.04 -4.85
N ARG A 262 18.18 24.55 -5.19
CA ARG A 262 17.42 24.99 -6.37
C ARG A 262 16.74 26.34 -6.16
N GLU A 263 16.35 26.63 -4.91
CA GLU A 263 15.57 27.79 -4.52
C GLU A 263 16.06 28.32 -3.16
N PRO A 264 17.07 29.21 -3.12
CA PRO A 264 17.69 29.66 -1.87
C PRO A 264 16.75 30.33 -0.85
N SER A 265 15.64 30.91 -1.33
CA SER A 265 14.58 31.50 -0.49
C SER A 265 13.67 30.46 0.18
N TRP A 266 13.77 29.19 -0.19
CA TRP A 266 12.83 28.15 0.21
C TRP A 266 12.68 27.96 1.74
N PRO A 267 13.77 27.93 2.55
CA PRO A 267 13.63 27.86 4.01
C PRO A 267 12.84 29.03 4.61
N LEU A 268 13.01 30.24 4.07
CA LEU A 268 12.29 31.44 4.51
C LEU A 268 10.80 31.32 4.17
N LEU A 269 10.46 30.91 2.95
CA LEU A 269 9.07 30.71 2.52
C LEU A 269 8.35 29.66 3.39
N VAL A 270 8.99 28.51 3.61
CA VAL A 270 8.44 27.45 4.48
C VAL A 270 8.24 27.96 5.91
N GLY A 271 9.19 28.74 6.44
CA GLY A 271 9.06 29.38 7.75
C GLY A 271 7.88 30.36 7.82
N GLN A 272 7.65 31.14 6.76
CA GLN A 272 6.51 32.06 6.67
C GLN A 272 5.19 31.31 6.62
N TRP A 273 5.06 30.26 5.80
CA TRP A 273 3.84 29.42 5.74
C TRP A 273 3.50 28.79 7.08
N ARG A 274 4.48 28.19 7.76
CA ARG A 274 4.27 27.59 9.10
C ARG A 274 3.87 28.65 10.15
N THR A 275 4.41 29.86 10.05
CA THR A 275 4.04 30.96 10.96
C THR A 275 2.63 31.47 10.68
N ALA A 276 2.28 31.63 9.41
CA ALA A 276 0.95 32.01 8.97
C ALA A 276 -0.10 30.98 9.39
N ASN A 277 0.19 29.67 9.28
CA ASN A 277 -0.71 28.60 9.70
C ASN A 277 -1.01 28.63 11.20
N ARG A 278 -0.03 28.92 12.06
CA ARG A 278 -0.25 29.07 13.50
C ARG A 278 -1.13 30.25 13.87
N ARG A 279 -1.14 31.29 13.03
CA ARG A 279 -1.92 32.53 13.22
C ARG A 279 -3.20 32.56 12.39
N ARG A 280 -3.51 31.47 11.68
CA ARG A 280 -4.59 31.42 10.70
C ARG A 280 -5.93 31.56 11.42
N THR A 281 -6.75 32.50 10.95
CA THR A 281 -8.11 32.75 11.44
C THR A 281 -9.19 32.14 10.56
N GLY A 282 -8.84 31.57 9.39
CA GLY A 282 -9.77 30.97 8.43
C GLY A 282 -9.56 29.48 8.19
N THR A 283 -10.53 28.82 7.57
CA THR A 283 -10.51 27.37 7.29
C THR A 283 -9.45 27.00 6.25
N PRO A 284 -8.60 25.98 6.49
CA PRO A 284 -7.72 25.40 5.47
C PRO A 284 -8.50 24.83 4.28
N ALA A 285 -7.99 25.06 3.08
CA ALA A 285 -8.48 24.36 1.90
C ALA A 285 -8.08 22.89 1.99
N CYS A 286 -9.09 22.01 1.96
CA CYS A 286 -8.94 20.56 2.04
C CYS A 286 -10.20 19.95 1.45
N ASP A 287 -10.34 19.99 0.12
CA ASP A 287 -11.52 19.46 -0.56
C ASP A 287 -11.80 18.01 -0.16
N ILE A 288 -13.08 17.66 0.00
CA ILE A 288 -13.48 16.36 0.55
C ILE A 288 -13.15 15.20 -0.39
N ALA A 289 -13.33 15.39 -1.69
CA ALA A 289 -13.04 14.36 -2.69
C ALA A 289 -11.53 14.17 -2.79
N LEU A 290 -10.77 15.27 -2.87
CA LEU A 290 -9.31 15.23 -2.89
C LEU A 290 -8.72 14.59 -1.61
N ALA A 291 -9.23 14.92 -0.43
CA ALA A 291 -8.79 14.33 0.83
C ALA A 291 -9.08 12.82 0.88
N THR A 292 -10.24 12.39 0.40
CA THR A 292 -10.62 10.97 0.33
C THR A 292 -9.71 10.21 -0.65
N THR A 293 -9.48 10.75 -1.85
CA THR A 293 -8.56 10.16 -2.82
C THR A 293 -7.13 10.07 -2.27
N THR A 294 -6.65 11.14 -1.65
CA THR A 294 -5.31 11.18 -1.03
C THR A 294 -5.19 10.15 0.09
N ALA A 295 -6.20 10.01 0.95
CA ALA A 295 -6.23 9.02 2.02
C ALA A 295 -6.22 7.58 1.47
N GLY A 296 -6.97 7.30 0.40
CA GLY A 296 -6.97 5.99 -0.25
C GLY A 296 -5.61 5.60 -0.84
N ILE A 297 -4.94 6.54 -1.52
CA ILE A 297 -3.59 6.30 -2.05
C ILE A 297 -2.57 6.13 -0.92
N LEU A 298 -2.65 6.97 0.12
CA LEU A 298 -1.81 6.88 1.31
C LEU A 298 -1.99 5.52 2.01
N ALA A 299 -3.22 5.03 2.15
CA ALA A 299 -3.52 3.70 2.69
C ALA A 299 -2.90 2.60 1.82
N SER A 300 -3.08 2.68 0.50
CA SER A 300 -2.51 1.72 -0.45
C SER A 300 -0.99 1.63 -0.32
N TYR A 301 -0.29 2.76 -0.27
CA TYR A 301 1.16 2.81 -0.09
C TYR A 301 1.63 2.26 1.27
N ALA A 302 0.89 2.55 2.34
CA ALA A 302 1.17 1.99 3.66
C ALA A 302 0.97 0.48 3.70
N LEU A 303 -0.06 -0.05 3.04
CA LEU A 303 -0.32 -1.49 2.93
C LEU A 303 0.77 -2.17 2.10
N SER A 304 1.13 -1.65 0.92
CA SER A 304 2.24 -2.19 0.11
C SER A 304 3.57 -2.21 0.86
N TYR A 305 3.82 -1.22 1.73
CA TYR A 305 5.01 -1.24 2.60
C TYR A 305 4.98 -2.41 3.59
N ILE A 306 3.86 -2.60 4.28
CA ILE A 306 3.69 -3.68 5.29
C ILE A 306 3.65 -5.05 4.62
N ASP A 307 3.07 -5.13 3.44
CA ASP A 307 3.05 -6.32 2.60
C ASP A 307 4.46 -6.66 2.07
N GLY A 308 5.43 -5.74 2.17
CA GLY A 308 6.82 -5.99 1.79
C GLY A 308 7.06 -5.92 0.29
N ASP A 309 6.21 -5.21 -0.45
CA ASP A 309 6.33 -5.07 -1.91
C ASP A 309 7.48 -4.15 -2.35
N GLY A 310 8.18 -3.54 -1.38
CA GLY A 310 9.50 -2.93 -1.53
C GLY A 310 9.64 -1.73 -2.46
N GLY A 311 8.65 -1.42 -3.30
CA GLY A 311 8.88 -0.60 -4.50
C GLY A 311 8.11 0.71 -4.60
N CYS A 312 6.96 0.88 -3.95
CA CYS A 312 6.03 1.90 -4.42
C CYS A 312 6.20 3.30 -3.82
N THR A 313 7.20 3.63 -2.99
CA THR A 313 7.28 4.99 -2.38
C THR A 313 8.66 5.47 -1.95
N SER A 314 9.74 4.75 -2.26
CA SER A 314 11.07 5.16 -1.84
C SER A 314 11.53 6.37 -2.64
N GLY A 315 11.74 7.49 -1.96
CA GLY A 315 12.37 8.68 -2.57
C GLY A 315 11.54 9.39 -3.64
N TYR A 316 10.22 9.23 -3.69
CA TYR A 316 9.38 10.06 -4.54
C TYR A 316 8.06 10.46 -3.86
N ARG A 317 7.44 11.51 -4.38
CA ARG A 317 6.13 12.02 -3.98
C ARG A 317 5.19 12.05 -5.17
N LEU A 318 3.98 11.56 -4.97
CA LEU A 318 2.84 11.76 -5.87
C LEU A 318 2.09 13.05 -5.48
N ARG A 319 1.68 13.82 -6.49
CA ARG A 319 0.80 14.97 -6.36
C ARG A 319 -0.42 14.83 -7.26
N LEU A 320 -1.59 15.19 -6.74
CA LEU A 320 -2.85 15.25 -7.46
C LEU A 320 -3.45 16.64 -7.28
N ALA A 321 -3.45 17.45 -8.33
CA ALA A 321 -3.97 18.82 -8.26
C ALA A 321 -5.40 18.88 -8.82
N LEU A 322 -6.31 19.52 -8.08
CA LEU A 322 -7.62 19.89 -8.60
C LEU A 322 -7.48 20.94 -9.73
N PRO A 323 -8.46 21.02 -10.65
CA PRO A 323 -9.73 20.27 -10.68
C PRO A 323 -9.65 18.91 -11.40
N HIS A 324 -8.54 18.62 -12.10
CA HIS A 324 -8.47 17.46 -13.00
C HIS A 324 -7.86 16.21 -12.38
N LEU A 325 -7.22 16.34 -11.20
CA LEU A 325 -6.51 15.25 -10.52
C LEU A 325 -5.46 14.58 -11.40
N LEU A 326 -4.79 15.35 -12.25
CA LEU A 326 -3.69 14.83 -13.06
C LEU A 326 -2.53 14.44 -12.14
N PRO A 327 -2.09 13.17 -12.14
CA PRO A 327 -0.99 12.73 -11.30
C PRO A 327 0.32 13.32 -11.82
N SER A 328 1.13 13.84 -10.90
CA SER A 328 2.53 14.17 -11.16
C SER A 328 3.40 13.57 -10.07
N THR A 329 4.56 13.07 -10.44
CA THR A 329 5.54 12.53 -9.50
C THR A 329 6.73 13.47 -9.40
N GLU A 330 7.28 13.59 -8.20
CA GLU A 330 8.52 14.30 -7.94
C GLU A 330 9.48 13.32 -7.26
N GLN A 331 10.61 13.07 -7.89
CA GLN A 331 11.66 12.21 -7.34
C GLN A 331 12.65 13.05 -6.53
N PHE A 332 13.08 12.49 -5.41
CA PHE A 332 14.08 13.06 -4.52
C PHE A 332 15.33 12.20 -4.53
N THR A 333 16.47 12.85 -4.40
CA THR A 333 17.77 12.21 -4.19
C THR A 333 18.21 12.45 -2.76
N ALA A 334 19.01 11.53 -2.22
CA ALA A 334 19.66 11.78 -0.95
C ALA A 334 20.69 12.91 -1.15
N HIS A 335 20.75 13.84 -0.20
CA HIS A 335 21.67 14.97 -0.28
C HIS A 335 22.99 14.60 0.39
N ASP A 336 24.12 14.90 -0.25
CA ASP A 336 25.45 14.46 0.21
C ASP A 336 25.83 15.06 1.57
N GLU A 337 25.46 16.31 1.82
CA GLU A 337 25.67 16.96 3.13
C GLU A 337 24.66 16.57 4.22
N CYS A 338 23.66 15.73 3.91
CA CYS A 338 22.69 15.31 4.90
C CYS A 338 23.29 14.18 5.76
N PRO A 339 23.28 14.29 7.10
CA PRO A 339 23.87 13.28 7.98
C PRO A 339 23.03 11.99 8.08
N CYS A 340 21.93 11.87 7.33
CA CYS A 340 21.01 10.75 7.45
C CYS A 340 21.55 9.42 6.90
N GLY A 341 22.70 9.40 6.23
CA GLY A 341 23.35 8.20 5.70
C GLY A 341 22.79 7.69 4.36
N ALA A 342 21.67 8.23 3.88
CA ALA A 342 21.03 7.75 2.64
C ALA A 342 21.89 7.95 1.39
N ALA A 343 22.75 8.97 1.36
CA ALA A 343 23.65 9.24 0.23
C ALA A 343 24.68 8.10 0.04
N SER A 344 25.21 7.55 1.14
CA SER A 344 26.17 6.44 1.09
C SER A 344 25.56 5.15 0.51
N VAL A 345 24.28 4.90 0.78
CA VAL A 345 23.55 3.74 0.21
C VAL A 345 23.29 3.92 -1.29
N HIS A 346 22.95 5.13 -1.72
CA HIS A 346 22.74 5.43 -3.14
C HIS A 346 24.03 5.31 -3.95
N ALA A 347 25.16 5.80 -3.40
CA ALA A 347 26.47 5.69 -4.02
C ALA A 347 26.95 4.22 -4.16
N ALA A 348 26.61 3.35 -3.20
CA ALA A 348 26.95 1.93 -3.28
C ALA A 348 26.15 1.18 -4.36
N ARG A 349 24.90 1.59 -4.62
CA ARG A 349 24.06 0.99 -5.67
C ARG A 349 24.54 1.34 -7.07
N THR A 350 24.96 2.59 -7.31
CA THR A 350 25.50 3.00 -8.62
C THR A 350 26.85 2.35 -8.95
N GLY A 351 27.66 2.00 -7.94
CA GLY A 351 28.92 1.25 -8.13
C GLY A 351 28.74 -0.24 -8.43
N SER A 352 27.55 -0.81 -8.21
CA SER A 352 27.27 -2.24 -8.44
C SER A 352 26.63 -2.52 -9.81
N GLU A 353 26.19 -1.49 -10.55
CA GLU A 353 25.54 -1.63 -11.86
C GLU A 353 26.52 -1.56 -13.05
N THR A 354 27.83 -1.42 -12.82
CA THR A 354 28.86 -1.47 -13.87
C THR A 354 29.40 -2.88 -14.14
N ALA A 355 28.54 -3.89 -14.10
CA ALA A 355 28.85 -5.19 -14.71
C ALA A 355 28.29 -5.18 -16.14
N GLU A 356 29.20 -5.05 -17.11
CA GLU A 356 28.90 -4.98 -18.54
C GLU A 356 27.90 -6.06 -19.00
N PRO A 357 26.89 -5.72 -19.82
CA PRO A 357 26.03 -6.72 -20.41
C PRO A 357 26.81 -7.47 -21.49
N HIS A 358 27.21 -8.71 -21.21
CA HIS A 358 27.64 -9.65 -22.24
C HIS A 358 26.50 -9.86 -23.24
N ALA A 359 26.64 -9.26 -24.42
CA ALA A 359 25.85 -9.59 -25.59
C ALA A 359 26.04 -11.08 -25.91
N THR A 360 24.94 -11.83 -25.95
CA THR A 360 24.91 -13.11 -26.68
C THR A 360 23.72 -13.08 -27.64
N MET A 361 24.05 -12.81 -28.90
CA MET A 361 23.28 -13.18 -30.07
C MET A 361 23.38 -14.69 -30.28
N THR A 362 22.27 -15.34 -30.62
CA THR A 362 22.06 -16.52 -31.49
C THR A 362 20.73 -17.14 -31.07
N GLY A 363 19.81 -17.56 -31.93
CA GLY A 363 19.77 -17.83 -33.36
C GLY A 363 18.54 -18.70 -33.59
#